data_AF-A0A377ZYT9-F1
#
_entry.id   AF-A0A377ZYT9-F1
#
_cell.length_a   1.000
_cell.length_b   1.000
_cell.length_c   1.000
_cell.angle_alpha   90.00
_cell.angle_beta   90.00
_cell.angle_gamma   90.00
#
_symmetry.space_group_name_H-M   'P 1'
#
loop_
_entity.id
_entity.type
_entity.pdbx_description
1 polymer ?
#
loop_
_entity_poly.entity_id
_entity_poly.type
_entity_poly.pdbx_seq_one_letter_code
_entity_poly.pdbx_strand_id
1 'polypeptide(L)'
;MDCLFSGTGGISCCVFVINWQLWHSDQATHVAAARQAAKKIAAILDEAREATATALNVSRSGCSGQGQFQLGTEAALQPHLRTILLIKDGQVWCSSLPGNRVLTLSPESLPDEPLLLLPARMMVNKRPVLIYQARVAAIRVIVTISDIHLRDALYSDTDNNGLALWVQNQMIARYGDVKRWLLTHTRASLPHLPIHFALPTLIHFSLAPAA
;
A
#
# COMPACT_ATOMS: atom_id res chain seq x y z
N MET A 1 -39.17 16.02 -9.77
CA MET A 1 -40.27 15.50 -8.94
C MET A 1 -40.63 16.56 -7.93
N ASP A 2 -41.72 17.27 -8.21
CA ASP A 2 -42.19 18.43 -7.46
C ASP A 2 -42.89 18.00 -6.16
N CYS A 3 -42.49 18.57 -5.02
CA CYS A 3 -43.16 18.34 -3.74
C CYS A 3 -44.26 19.38 -3.54
N LEU A 4 -45.51 18.93 -3.65
CA LEU A 4 -46.71 19.68 -3.27
C LEU A 4 -46.69 19.97 -1.76
N PHE A 5 -46.80 21.25 -1.39
CA PHE A 5 -46.98 21.71 -0.02
C PHE A 5 -48.45 21.49 0.40
N SER A 6 -48.70 20.62 1.39
CA SER A 6 -49.93 20.64 2.17
C SER A 6 -49.57 20.55 3.66
N GLY A 7 -50.18 21.44 4.45
CA GLY A 7 -49.80 21.78 5.81
C GLY A 7 -49.87 20.63 6.81
N THR A 8 -49.13 20.78 7.91
CA THR A 8 -49.06 19.90 9.11
C THR A 8 -48.06 18.72 9.11
N GLY A 9 -46.86 18.89 8.54
CA GLY A 9 -45.80 17.86 8.59
C GLY A 9 -44.34 18.35 8.68
N GLY A 10 -44.10 19.61 9.07
CA GLY A 10 -42.84 20.32 8.84
C GLY A 10 -41.58 19.87 9.60
N ILE A 11 -41.65 18.89 10.50
CA ILE A 11 -40.48 18.47 11.33
C ILE A 11 -39.92 17.12 10.85
N SER A 12 -40.75 16.22 10.30
CA SER A 12 -40.32 14.87 9.92
C SER A 12 -39.49 14.84 8.62
N CYS A 13 -39.86 15.64 7.61
CA CYS A 13 -39.08 15.75 6.37
C CYS A 13 -37.68 16.34 6.59
N CYS A 14 -37.55 17.31 7.51
CA CYS A 14 -36.26 17.95 7.79
C CYS A 14 -35.25 16.97 8.41
N VAL A 15 -35.69 16.10 9.33
CA VAL A 15 -34.81 15.07 9.91
C VAL A 15 -34.40 14.04 8.86
N PHE A 16 -35.30 13.66 7.96
CA PHE A 16 -35.01 12.71 6.88
C PHE A 16 -34.03 13.28 5.83
N VAL A 17 -34.21 14.56 5.46
CA VAL A 17 -33.31 15.26 4.51
C VAL A 17 -31.93 15.49 5.13
N ILE A 18 -31.85 15.85 6.41
CA ILE A 18 -30.56 16.01 7.11
C ILE A 18 -29.86 14.66 7.22
N ASN A 19 -30.56 13.58 7.59
CA ASN A 19 -29.96 12.24 7.65
C ASN A 19 -29.48 11.75 6.28
N TRP A 20 -30.24 12.05 5.21
CA TRP A 20 -29.85 11.74 3.83
C TRP A 20 -28.64 12.56 3.36
N GLN A 21 -28.63 13.87 3.60
CA GLN A 21 -27.50 14.74 3.24
C GLN A 21 -26.25 14.38 4.05
N LEU A 22 -26.40 14.07 5.33
CA LEU A 22 -25.31 13.61 6.18
C LEU A 22 -24.75 12.30 5.65
N TRP A 23 -25.61 11.31 5.34
CA TRP A 23 -25.20 10.02 4.77
C TRP A 23 -24.52 10.16 3.40
N HIS A 24 -25.06 10.98 2.49
CA HIS A 24 -24.45 11.22 1.19
C HIS A 24 -23.13 11.97 1.29
N SER A 25 -23.05 12.96 2.18
CA SER A 25 -21.83 13.72 2.45
C SER A 25 -20.76 12.80 3.04
N ASP A 26 -21.12 11.99 4.05
CA ASP A 26 -20.27 11.02 4.72
C ASP A 26 -19.67 10.01 3.73
N GLN A 27 -20.50 9.42 2.87
CA GLN A 27 -20.07 8.54 1.79
C GLN A 27 -19.13 9.24 0.78
N ALA A 28 -19.42 10.49 0.41
CA ALA A 28 -18.57 11.27 -0.48
C ALA A 28 -17.21 11.59 0.16
N THR A 29 -17.17 11.91 1.45
CA THR A 29 -15.92 12.13 2.19
C THR A 29 -15.10 10.85 2.33
N HIS A 30 -15.70 9.70 2.61
CA HIS A 30 -14.97 8.43 2.69
C HIS A 30 -14.37 8.03 1.34
N VAL A 31 -15.11 8.20 0.24
CA VAL A 31 -14.59 7.95 -1.12
C VAL A 31 -13.47 8.93 -1.48
N ALA A 32 -13.60 10.20 -1.11
CA ALA A 32 -12.56 11.22 -1.34
C ALA A 32 -11.29 10.91 -0.56
N ALA A 33 -11.39 10.57 0.73
CA ALA A 33 -10.28 10.17 1.58
C ALA A 33 -9.59 8.92 1.02
N ALA A 34 -10.35 7.89 0.61
CA ALA A 34 -9.81 6.69 -0.03
C ALA A 34 -9.09 7.00 -1.34
N ARG A 35 -9.63 7.88 -2.19
CA ARG A 35 -8.95 8.32 -3.42
C ARG A 35 -7.66 9.09 -3.12
N GLN A 36 -7.64 9.92 -2.08
CA GLN A 36 -6.43 10.64 -1.69
C GLN A 36 -5.36 9.70 -1.17
N ALA A 37 -5.72 8.75 -0.30
CA ALA A 37 -4.81 7.70 0.15
C ALA A 37 -4.29 6.85 -1.02
N ALA A 38 -5.15 6.47 -1.96
CA ALA A 38 -4.76 5.74 -3.16
C ALA A 38 -3.75 6.53 -4.01
N LYS A 39 -3.92 7.85 -4.15
CA LYS A 39 -2.96 8.72 -4.85
C LYS A 39 -1.60 8.76 -4.15
N LYS A 40 -1.58 8.89 -2.81
CA LYS A 40 -0.33 8.85 -2.03
C LYS A 40 0.37 7.50 -2.18
N ILE A 41 -0.37 6.39 -2.07
CA ILE A 41 0.17 5.03 -2.26
C ILE A 41 0.69 4.85 -3.69
N ALA A 42 -0.03 5.35 -4.70
CA ALA A 42 0.41 5.30 -6.09
C ALA A 42 1.75 6.03 -6.28
N ALA A 43 1.94 7.21 -5.67
CA ALA A 43 3.21 7.92 -5.71
C ALA A 43 4.36 7.12 -5.08
N ILE A 44 4.12 6.47 -3.92
CA ILE A 44 5.11 5.57 -3.30
C ILE A 44 5.47 4.40 -4.22
N LEU A 45 4.48 3.83 -4.93
CA LEU A 45 4.71 2.74 -5.88
C LEU A 45 5.41 3.23 -7.17
N ASP A 46 5.20 4.48 -7.56
CA ASP A 46 5.91 5.12 -8.67
C ASP A 46 7.41 5.28 -8.36
N GLU A 47 7.75 5.71 -7.14
CA GLU A 47 9.14 5.75 -6.65
C GLU A 47 9.77 4.36 -6.64
N ALA A 48 9.04 3.34 -6.17
CA ALA A 48 9.51 1.96 -6.17
C ALA A 48 9.77 1.44 -7.60
N ARG A 49 8.92 1.82 -8.56
CA ARG A 49 9.11 1.50 -9.98
C ARG A 49 10.35 2.20 -10.55
N GLU A 50 10.55 3.47 -10.23
CA GLU A 50 11.74 4.22 -10.67
C GLU A 50 13.02 3.58 -10.14
N ALA A 51 13.08 3.30 -8.84
CA ALA A 51 14.17 2.58 -8.20
C ALA A 51 14.43 1.21 -8.84
N THR A 52 13.37 0.52 -9.25
CA THR A 52 13.46 -0.75 -9.97
C THR A 52 14.10 -0.59 -11.35
N ALA A 53 13.76 0.46 -12.10
CA ALA A 53 14.38 0.75 -13.38
C ALA A 53 15.88 1.05 -13.22
N THR A 54 16.24 1.84 -12.21
CA THR A 54 17.64 2.10 -11.84
C THR A 54 18.37 0.80 -11.50
N ALA A 55 17.77 -0.06 -10.67
CA ALA A 55 18.32 -1.36 -10.31
C ALA A 55 18.56 -2.26 -11.51
N LEU A 56 17.60 -2.35 -12.43
CA LEU A 56 17.76 -3.10 -13.67
C LEU A 56 18.88 -2.53 -14.54
N ASN A 57 19.08 -1.20 -14.55
CA ASN A 57 20.19 -0.60 -15.28
C ASN A 57 21.55 -0.98 -14.66
N VAL A 58 21.68 -0.91 -13.34
CA VAL A 58 22.88 -1.37 -12.60
C VAL A 58 23.15 -2.86 -12.86
N SER A 59 22.10 -3.66 -12.97
CA SER A 59 22.21 -5.09 -13.26
C SER A 59 22.87 -5.39 -14.61
N ARG A 60 22.72 -4.50 -15.60
CA ARG A 60 23.32 -4.64 -16.94
C ARG A 60 24.82 -4.37 -16.92
N SER A 61 25.27 -3.44 -16.08
CA SER A 61 26.70 -3.14 -15.88
C SER A 61 27.40 -4.11 -14.92
N GLY A 62 26.65 -4.99 -14.26
CA GLY A 62 27.16 -5.88 -13.23
C GLY A 62 27.22 -5.22 -11.84
N CYS A 63 27.17 -6.05 -10.80
CA CYS A 63 27.19 -5.60 -9.41
C CYS A 63 28.60 -5.23 -8.91
N SER A 64 29.20 -4.19 -9.49
CA SER A 64 30.48 -3.65 -9.02
C SER A 64 30.29 -2.77 -7.77
N GLY A 65 31.38 -2.35 -7.12
CA GLY A 65 31.31 -1.37 -6.03
C GLY A 65 30.63 -0.05 -6.45
N GLN A 66 30.81 0.36 -7.71
CA GLN A 66 30.10 1.51 -8.28
C GLN A 66 28.59 1.24 -8.42
N GLY A 67 28.20 0.04 -8.85
CA GLY A 67 26.78 -0.36 -8.94
C GLY A 67 26.10 -0.38 -7.57
N GLN A 68 26.79 -0.88 -6.54
CA GLN A 68 26.29 -0.83 -5.17
C GLN A 68 26.18 0.60 -4.64
N PHE A 69 27.16 1.46 -4.93
CA PHE A 69 27.10 2.88 -4.57
C PHE A 69 25.91 3.60 -5.23
N GLN A 70 25.68 3.33 -6.52
CA GLN A 70 24.52 3.88 -7.25
C GLN A 70 23.19 3.42 -6.65
N LEU A 71 23.06 2.12 -6.33
CA LEU A 71 21.88 1.59 -5.64
C LEU A 71 21.67 2.20 -4.25
N GLY A 72 22.75 2.39 -3.49
CA GLY A 72 22.72 3.06 -2.19
C GLY A 72 22.27 4.52 -2.31
N THR A 73 22.75 5.23 -3.33
CA THR A 73 22.35 6.61 -3.62
C THR A 73 20.89 6.69 -4.01
N GLU A 74 20.41 5.81 -4.89
CA GLU A 74 18.99 5.72 -5.28
C GLU A 74 18.10 5.50 -4.05
N ALA A 75 18.44 4.53 -3.20
CA ALA A 75 17.69 4.26 -1.99
C ALA A 75 17.70 5.42 -0.98
N ALA A 76 18.71 6.29 -1.03
CA ALA A 76 18.80 7.48 -0.20
C ALA A 76 18.03 8.69 -0.78
N LEU A 77 17.89 8.75 -2.11
CA LEU A 77 17.13 9.81 -2.80
C LEU A 77 15.62 9.58 -2.71
N GLN A 78 15.19 8.32 -2.66
CA GLN A 78 13.78 7.96 -2.61
C GLN A 78 13.26 7.97 -1.17
N PRO A 79 12.39 8.93 -0.79
CA PRO A 79 12.06 9.19 0.60
C PRO A 79 11.24 8.08 1.27
N HIS A 80 10.52 7.27 0.50
CA HIS A 80 9.64 6.22 1.04
C HIS A 80 10.27 4.82 1.04
N LEU A 81 11.42 4.66 0.39
CA LEU A 81 12.07 3.37 0.21
C LEU A 81 13.09 3.11 1.31
N ARG A 82 13.24 1.85 1.70
CA ARG A 82 14.18 1.45 2.75
C ARG A 82 15.37 0.68 2.20
N THR A 83 15.13 -0.17 1.21
CA THR A 83 16.17 -1.02 0.62
C THR A 83 15.74 -1.47 -0.76
N ILE A 84 16.71 -1.52 -1.67
CA ILE A 84 16.60 -2.07 -3.03
C ILE A 84 17.52 -3.29 -3.09
N LEU A 85 16.99 -4.44 -3.50
CA LEU A 85 17.71 -5.70 -3.60
C LEU A 85 17.59 -6.26 -5.01
N LEU A 86 18.68 -6.80 -5.53
CA LEU A 86 18.68 -7.58 -6.76
C LEU A 86 19.01 -9.01 -6.40
N ILE A 87 18.10 -9.91 -6.77
CA ILE A 87 18.26 -11.35 -6.62
C ILE A 87 18.49 -11.95 -7.99
N LYS A 88 19.54 -12.76 -8.09
CA LYS A 88 19.87 -13.54 -9.28
C LYS A 88 20.14 -14.96 -8.83
N ASP A 89 19.53 -15.94 -9.50
CA ASP A 89 19.69 -17.37 -9.18
C ASP A 89 19.36 -17.73 -7.71
N GLY A 90 18.41 -17.01 -7.09
CA GLY A 90 17.99 -17.25 -5.71
C GLY A 90 19.01 -16.80 -4.66
N GLN A 91 19.91 -15.88 -5.02
CA GLN A 91 20.83 -15.23 -4.09
C GLN A 91 20.84 -13.72 -4.28
N VAL A 92 21.07 -12.99 -3.17
CA VAL A 92 21.23 -11.53 -3.18
C VAL A 92 22.53 -11.16 -3.89
N TRP A 93 22.39 -10.71 -5.13
CA TRP A 93 23.49 -10.32 -5.99
C TRP A 93 23.92 -8.87 -5.76
N CYS A 94 22.97 -7.95 -5.59
CA CYS A 94 23.22 -6.56 -5.17
C CYS A 94 22.25 -6.12 -4.08
N SER A 95 22.70 -5.17 -3.25
CA SER A 95 21.87 -4.48 -2.27
C SER A 95 22.25 -3.01 -2.21
N SER A 96 21.27 -2.16 -1.92
CA SER A 96 21.51 -0.78 -1.51
C SER A 96 22.11 -0.68 -0.09
N LEU A 97 22.03 -1.76 0.70
CA LEU A 97 22.68 -1.85 2.00
C LEU A 97 24.11 -2.42 1.86
N PRO A 98 25.10 -1.86 2.57
CA PRO A 98 26.46 -2.36 2.56
C PRO A 98 26.54 -3.85 2.92
N GLY A 99 27.33 -4.61 2.15
CA GLY A 99 27.60 -6.02 2.41
C GLY A 99 26.46 -6.98 2.04
N ASN A 100 25.65 -6.65 1.02
CA ASN A 100 24.58 -7.50 0.49
C ASN A 100 23.57 -7.98 1.55
N ARG A 101 23.31 -7.15 2.55
CA ARG A 101 22.39 -7.48 3.65
C ARG A 101 20.93 -7.31 3.22
N VAL A 102 20.07 -8.07 3.89
CA VAL A 102 18.63 -8.07 3.69
C VAL A 102 17.95 -7.73 5.01
N LEU A 103 16.88 -6.95 4.96
CA LEU A 103 16.06 -6.65 6.15
C LEU A 103 14.93 -7.67 6.37
N THR A 104 14.73 -8.57 5.40
CA THR A 104 13.75 -9.67 5.43
C THR A 104 14.45 -10.97 5.79
N LEU A 105 13.82 -11.81 6.61
CA LEU A 105 14.41 -13.07 7.07
C LEU A 105 14.68 -14.07 5.92
N SER A 106 13.87 -14.08 4.87
CA SER A 106 14.02 -14.98 3.73
C SER A 106 13.40 -14.37 2.47
N PRO A 107 14.16 -13.55 1.71
CA PRO A 107 13.65 -12.93 0.49
C PRO A 107 13.45 -13.95 -0.65
N GLU A 108 14.24 -15.02 -0.67
CA GLU A 108 14.19 -16.09 -1.69
C GLU A 108 12.86 -16.88 -1.65
N SER A 109 12.27 -17.02 -0.45
CA SER A 109 11.00 -17.74 -0.24
C SER A 109 9.76 -16.90 -0.52
N LEU A 110 9.93 -15.64 -0.93
CA LEU A 110 8.80 -14.77 -1.20
C LEU A 110 8.10 -15.18 -2.51
N PRO A 111 6.75 -15.21 -2.52
CA PRO A 111 6.00 -15.51 -3.73
C PRO A 111 6.30 -14.46 -4.82
N ASP A 112 6.15 -14.86 -6.09
CA ASP A 112 6.44 -14.01 -7.25
C ASP A 112 5.29 -13.07 -7.57
N GLU A 113 4.92 -12.29 -6.56
CA GLU A 113 3.82 -11.34 -6.63
C GLU A 113 4.39 -9.91 -6.69
N PRO A 114 3.85 -9.04 -7.56
CA PRO A 114 4.40 -7.70 -7.76
C PRO A 114 4.26 -6.82 -6.51
N LEU A 115 3.30 -7.13 -5.64
CA LEU A 115 3.06 -6.40 -4.41
C LEU A 115 2.70 -7.35 -3.26
N LEU A 116 3.40 -7.23 -2.14
CA LEU A 116 3.21 -8.06 -0.95
C LEU A 116 3.26 -7.22 0.32
N LEU A 117 2.32 -7.44 1.23
CA LEU A 117 2.47 -6.99 2.61
C LEU A 117 3.17 -8.08 3.42
N LEU A 118 4.16 -7.71 4.23
CA LEU A 118 4.82 -8.62 5.16
C LEU A 118 4.65 -8.14 6.62
N PRO A 119 4.29 -9.04 7.55
CA PRO A 119 4.19 -8.71 8.96
C PRO A 119 5.55 -8.52 9.62
N ALA A 120 5.58 -7.79 10.74
CA ALA A 120 6.78 -7.50 11.53
C ALA A 120 7.61 -8.74 11.89
N ARG A 121 6.95 -9.88 12.16
CA ARG A 121 7.63 -11.14 12.51
C ARG A 121 8.54 -11.69 11.39
N MET A 122 8.33 -11.27 10.15
CA MET A 122 9.13 -11.69 9.00
C MET A 122 10.34 -10.78 8.75
N MET A 123 10.49 -9.72 9.56
CA MET A 123 11.46 -8.64 9.36
C MET A 123 12.42 -8.55 10.54
N VAL A 124 13.70 -8.31 10.24
CA VAL A 124 14.77 -8.21 11.26
C VAL A 124 14.52 -7.04 12.23
N ASN A 125 13.97 -5.93 11.73
CA ASN A 125 13.67 -4.74 12.51
C ASN A 125 12.33 -4.79 13.26
N LYS A 126 11.60 -5.92 13.19
CA LYS A 126 10.27 -6.09 13.79
C LYS A 126 9.25 -5.01 13.37
N ARG A 127 9.33 -4.52 12.13
CA ARG A 127 8.35 -3.60 11.54
C ARG A 127 7.75 -4.20 10.29
N PRO A 128 6.44 -4.02 10.05
CA PRO A 128 5.85 -4.47 8.80
C PRO A 128 6.39 -3.67 7.62
N VAL A 129 6.34 -4.25 6.44
CA VAL A 129 6.77 -3.58 5.20
C VAL A 129 5.83 -3.94 4.05
N LEU A 130 5.71 -3.02 3.11
CA LEU A 130 5.18 -3.32 1.78
C LEU A 130 6.37 -3.61 0.87
N ILE A 131 6.30 -4.72 0.16
CA ILE A 131 7.29 -5.13 -0.81
C ILE A 131 6.70 -4.91 -2.20
N TYR A 132 7.44 -4.15 -3.01
CA TYR A 132 7.25 -4.08 -4.45
C TYR A 132 8.29 -4.99 -5.11
N GLN A 133 7.85 -5.85 -6.03
CA GLN A 133 8.73 -6.76 -6.75
C GLN A 133 8.53 -6.64 -8.25
N ALA A 134 9.62 -6.75 -9.00
CA ALA A 134 9.58 -6.91 -10.44
C ALA A 134 10.58 -7.98 -10.86
N ARG A 135 10.22 -8.78 -11.86
CA ARG A 135 11.11 -9.79 -12.43
C ARG A 135 11.31 -9.52 -13.91
N VAL A 136 12.58 -9.47 -14.32
CA VAL A 136 12.97 -9.33 -15.72
C VAL A 136 14.04 -10.37 -16.00
N ALA A 137 13.71 -11.32 -16.89
CA ALA A 137 14.54 -12.51 -17.13
C ALA A 137 14.88 -13.25 -15.81
N ALA A 138 16.16 -13.50 -15.56
CA ALA A 138 16.65 -14.19 -14.36
C ALA A 138 16.83 -13.28 -13.13
N ILE A 139 16.53 -11.97 -13.25
CA ILE A 139 16.77 -11.00 -12.19
C ILE A 139 15.43 -10.62 -11.56
N ARG A 140 15.33 -10.77 -10.24
CA ARG A 140 14.23 -10.26 -9.42
C ARG A 140 14.72 -9.05 -8.65
N VAL A 141 14.05 -7.91 -8.82
CA VAL A 141 14.26 -6.71 -8.02
C VAL A 141 13.22 -6.66 -6.92
N ILE A 142 13.67 -6.43 -5.69
CA ILE A 142 12.82 -6.28 -4.51
C ILE A 142 13.07 -4.90 -3.91
N VAL A 143 12.02 -4.10 -3.84
CA VAL A 143 12.02 -2.79 -3.20
C VAL A 143 11.16 -2.88 -1.95
N THR A 144 11.71 -2.43 -0.81
CA THR A 144 11.01 -2.43 0.48
C THR A 144 10.58 -1.02 0.86
N ILE A 145 9.31 -0.89 1.26
CA ILE A 145 8.69 0.37 1.70
C ILE A 145 8.34 0.22 3.17
N SER A 146 8.77 1.21 3.99
CA SER A 146 8.55 1.17 5.44
C SER A 146 7.07 1.44 5.79
N ASP A 147 6.61 0.84 6.89
CA ASP A 147 5.24 1.03 7.37
C ASP A 147 4.86 2.47 7.67
N ILE A 148 5.81 3.29 8.15
CA ILE A 148 5.53 4.69 8.49
C ILE A 148 4.96 5.49 7.31
N HIS A 149 5.48 5.27 6.10
CA HIS A 149 5.04 5.95 4.88
C HIS A 149 3.66 5.44 4.43
N LEU A 150 3.39 4.15 4.61
CA LEU A 150 2.08 3.58 4.33
C LEU A 150 1.03 4.13 5.29
N ARG A 151 1.35 4.21 6.58
CA ARG A 151 0.44 4.72 7.61
C ARG A 151 0.15 6.21 7.42
N ASP A 152 1.15 6.99 7.01
CA ASP A 152 0.95 8.39 6.65
C ASP A 152 0.09 8.55 5.39
N ALA A 153 0.24 7.65 4.42
CA ALA A 153 -0.61 7.63 3.25
C ALA A 153 -2.08 7.26 3.58
N LEU A 154 -2.29 6.38 4.56
CA LEU A 154 -3.60 5.96 5.06
C LEU A 154 -4.24 6.95 6.02
N TYR A 155 -3.49 7.94 6.48
CA TYR A 155 -4.00 8.98 7.37
C TYR A 155 -4.82 10.02 6.60
N SER A 156 -5.97 10.37 7.17
CA SER A 156 -6.86 11.42 6.69
C SER A 156 -7.38 12.21 7.90
N ASP A 157 -7.33 13.54 7.82
CA ASP A 157 -7.84 14.43 8.88
C ASP A 157 -9.38 14.35 9.03
N THR A 158 -10.07 13.79 8.05
CA THR A 158 -11.54 13.73 8.00
C THR A 158 -12.13 12.39 8.45
N ASP A 159 -11.30 11.35 8.66
CA ASP A 159 -11.76 10.01 9.03
C ASP A 159 -10.98 9.50 10.25
N ASN A 160 -11.63 9.55 11.42
CA ASN A 160 -11.01 9.21 12.71
C ASN A 160 -10.72 7.71 12.85
N ASN A 161 -11.48 6.85 12.15
CA ASN A 161 -11.25 5.41 12.12
C ASN A 161 -10.06 5.07 11.20
N GLY A 162 -9.85 5.89 10.16
CA GLY A 162 -8.74 5.74 9.22
C GLY A 162 -8.96 4.63 8.20
N LEU A 163 -8.04 4.53 7.23
CA LEU A 163 -8.11 3.54 6.14
C LEU A 163 -7.22 2.33 6.40
N ALA A 164 -7.59 1.20 5.81
CA ALA A 164 -6.80 -0.01 5.72
C ALA A 164 -6.46 -0.33 4.26
N LEU A 165 -5.18 -0.59 4.01
CA LEU A 165 -4.66 -1.07 2.73
C LEU A 165 -4.74 -2.59 2.67
N TRP A 166 -5.38 -3.08 1.61
CA TRP A 166 -5.49 -4.49 1.29
C TRP A 166 -4.63 -4.82 0.08
N VAL A 167 -3.76 -5.81 0.27
CA VAL A 167 -2.92 -6.40 -0.78
C VAL A 167 -3.09 -7.91 -0.68
N GLN A 168 -3.70 -8.51 -1.70
CA GLN A 168 -4.08 -9.93 -1.71
C GLN A 168 -4.95 -10.27 -0.47
N ASN A 169 -4.56 -11.27 0.33
CA ASN A 169 -5.24 -11.69 1.56
C ASN A 169 -4.67 -11.05 2.83
N GLN A 170 -3.88 -9.98 2.68
CA GLN A 170 -3.22 -9.28 3.77
C GLN A 170 -3.70 -7.84 3.83
N MET A 171 -3.87 -7.35 5.06
CA MET A 171 -4.27 -5.98 5.30
C MET A 171 -3.37 -5.30 6.33
N ILE A 172 -3.13 -4.00 6.14
CA ILE A 172 -2.50 -3.13 7.12
C ILE A 172 -3.38 -1.90 7.34
N ALA A 173 -3.72 -1.63 8.60
CA ALA A 173 -4.45 -0.43 9.00
C ALA A 173 -3.48 0.63 9.52
N ARG A 174 -4.01 1.82 9.85
CA ARG A 174 -3.25 2.91 10.49
C ARG A 174 -2.43 2.45 11.70
N TYR A 175 -2.95 1.51 12.48
CA TYR A 175 -2.29 0.94 13.65
C TYR A 175 -2.20 -0.59 13.58
N GLY A 176 -1.26 -1.17 14.34
CA GLY A 176 -1.08 -2.62 14.44
C GLY A 176 -0.29 -3.25 13.29
N ASP A 177 -0.01 -4.54 13.41
CA ASP A 177 0.75 -5.32 12.42
C ASP A 177 -0.13 -5.79 11.25
N VAL A 178 0.48 -6.34 10.20
CA VAL A 178 -0.22 -6.94 9.06
C VAL A 178 -1.06 -8.12 9.53
N LYS A 179 -2.36 -8.06 9.23
CA LYS A 179 -3.31 -9.14 9.52
C LYS A 179 -3.61 -9.91 8.24
N ARG A 180 -3.61 -11.24 8.33
CA ARG A 180 -4.16 -12.08 7.28
C ARG A 180 -5.66 -12.14 7.47
N TRP A 181 -6.42 -11.71 6.49
CA TRP A 181 -7.87 -11.87 6.53
C TRP A 181 -8.22 -13.29 6.10
N LEU A 182 -8.47 -14.15 7.07
CA LEU A 182 -9.16 -15.41 6.84
C LEU A 182 -10.63 -15.05 6.56
N LEU A 183 -11.22 -15.61 5.50
CA LEU A 183 -12.63 -15.45 5.14
C LEU A 183 -13.56 -16.14 6.17
N THR A 184 -13.42 -15.79 7.44
CA THR A 184 -14.26 -16.24 8.55
C THR A 184 -14.82 -15.02 9.27
N HIS A 185 -15.50 -14.16 8.52
CA HIS A 185 -16.53 -13.31 9.09
C HIS A 185 -17.78 -13.56 8.26
N THR A 186 -18.73 -14.24 8.90
CA THR A 186 -20.14 -14.30 8.53
C THR A 186 -20.56 -12.95 7.94
N ARG A 187 -21.27 -12.98 6.81
CA ARG A 187 -21.96 -11.83 6.19
C ARG A 187 -22.86 -11.15 7.23
N ALA A 188 -22.32 -10.24 8.01
CA ALA A 188 -23.08 -9.37 8.89
C ALA A 188 -22.29 -8.06 9.00
N SER A 189 -22.90 -7.02 8.42
CA SER A 189 -22.49 -5.60 8.46
C SER A 189 -21.09 -5.24 7.95
N LEU A 190 -20.94 -5.08 6.64
CA LEU A 190 -19.97 -4.13 6.06
C LEU A 190 -20.79 -2.96 5.47
N PRO A 191 -20.89 -1.80 6.15
CA PRO A 191 -21.60 -0.65 5.58
C PRO A 191 -20.81 0.06 4.47
N HIS A 192 -19.63 -0.45 4.08
CA HIS A 192 -18.79 0.13 3.04
C HIS A 192 -18.01 -0.97 2.31
N LEU A 193 -18.23 -1.07 0.99
CA LEU A 193 -17.49 -1.99 0.12
C LEU A 193 -16.02 -1.51 0.01
N PRO A 194 -15.01 -2.41 0.02
CA PRO A 194 -13.64 -2.02 -0.30
C PRO A 194 -13.58 -1.37 -1.69
N ILE A 195 -12.85 -0.26 -1.79
CA ILE A 195 -12.63 0.45 -3.05
C ILE A 195 -11.35 -0.12 -3.67
N HIS A 196 -11.50 -0.80 -4.80
CA HIS A 196 -10.41 -1.39 -5.55
C HIS A 196 -9.74 -0.35 -6.45
N PHE A 197 -8.41 -0.34 -6.45
CA PHE A 197 -7.58 0.48 -7.32
C PHE A 197 -6.62 -0.42 -8.09
N ALA A 198 -6.50 -0.15 -9.38
CA ALA A 198 -5.55 -0.81 -10.27
C ALA A 198 -4.59 0.24 -10.83
N LEU A 199 -3.29 0.00 -10.72
CA LEU A 199 -2.28 0.74 -11.47
C LEU A 199 -2.12 0.15 -12.88
N PRO A 200 -1.60 0.92 -13.85
CA PRO A 200 -1.34 0.45 -15.22
C PRO A 200 -0.45 -0.80 -15.31
N THR A 201 0.32 -1.10 -14.26
CA THR A 201 1.25 -2.23 -14.15
C THR A 201 0.62 -3.52 -13.63
N LEU A 202 -0.71 -3.69 -13.72
CA LEU A 202 -1.47 -4.83 -13.16
C LEU A 202 -1.33 -4.98 -11.63
N ILE A 203 -0.92 -3.93 -10.94
CA ILE A 203 -0.89 -3.91 -9.47
C ILE A 203 -2.28 -3.56 -8.97
N HIS A 204 -2.85 -4.48 -8.20
CA HIS A 204 -4.17 -4.34 -7.59
C HIS A 204 -4.03 -4.19 -6.09
N PHE A 205 -4.65 -3.16 -5.55
CA PHE A 205 -4.80 -2.97 -4.11
C PHE A 205 -6.20 -2.44 -3.82
N SER A 206 -6.63 -2.54 -2.57
CA SER A 206 -7.94 -2.03 -2.16
C SER A 206 -7.83 -1.23 -0.89
N LEU A 207 -8.69 -0.24 -0.74
CA LEU A 207 -8.82 0.53 0.50
C LEU A 207 -10.20 0.27 1.09
N ALA A 208 -10.23 -0.02 2.38
CA ALA A 208 -11.46 -0.11 3.16
C ALA A 208 -11.30 0.72 4.43
N PRO A 209 -12.38 1.20 5.05
CA PRO A 209 -12.33 1.74 6.39
C PRO A 209 -11.71 0.74 7.36
N ALA A 210 -10.91 1.22 8.29
CA ALA A 210 -10.39 0.39 9.37
C ALA A 210 -11.53 0.07 10.34
N ALA A 211 -11.77 -1.22 10.57
CA ALA A 211 -12.71 -1.73 11.56
C ALA A 211 -12.14 -1.71 12.98
#